data_AF-M5RQ30-F1
#
_entry.id   AF-M5RQ30-F1
#
_cell.length_a   1.000
_cell.length_b   1.000
_cell.length_c   1.000
_cell.angle_alpha   90.00
_cell.angle_beta   90.00
_cell.angle_gamma   90.00
#
_symmetry.space_group_name_H-M   'P 1'
#
loop_
_entity.id
_entity.type
_entity.pdbx_description
1 polymer ?
#
loop_
_entity_poly.entity_id
_entity_poly.type
_entity_poly.pdbx_seq_one_letter_code
_entity_poly.pdbx_strand_id
1 'polypeptide(L)'
;MSKTDYYTDNDLSTWERIKKAFANDWEQTKADFGSDSARDMDQDVDDTVKQMAGSDDAFENREQAFRFGYIAQQRYASDHPQWNDDLDARLRKEYDGNYDADRRYIQHAYGYRPRS
;
A
#
# COMPACT_ATOMS: atom_id res chain seq x y z
N MET A 1 -18.44 -13.71 -2.31
CA MET A 1 -17.66 -12.79 -3.16
C MET A 1 -16.33 -13.44 -3.46
N SER A 2 -16.01 -13.63 -4.73
CA SER A 2 -14.69 -14.06 -5.17
C SER A 2 -13.67 -12.97 -4.85
N LYS A 3 -12.47 -13.39 -4.46
CA LYS A 3 -11.33 -12.52 -4.09
C LYS A 3 -10.93 -11.54 -5.23
N THR A 4 -11.34 -11.82 -6.46
CA THR A 4 -11.11 -11.01 -7.67
C THR A 4 -12.00 -9.78 -7.81
N ASP A 5 -13.11 -9.66 -7.07
CA ASP A 5 -14.04 -8.52 -7.20
C ASP A 5 -13.72 -7.38 -6.22
N TYR A 6 -12.55 -7.43 -5.57
CA TYR A 6 -12.20 -6.42 -4.57
C TYR A 6 -11.99 -5.04 -5.17
N TYR A 7 -11.72 -4.84 -6.46
CA TYR A 7 -11.50 -3.50 -7.02
C TYR A 7 -12.56 -3.14 -8.05
N THR A 8 -13.08 -1.91 -7.98
CA THR A 8 -13.86 -1.31 -9.07
C THR A 8 -12.96 -0.54 -10.04
N ASP A 9 -13.43 -0.24 -11.25
CA ASP A 9 -12.69 0.60 -12.20
C ASP A 9 -12.38 1.98 -11.63
N ASN A 10 -13.26 2.51 -10.79
CA ASN A 10 -13.02 3.77 -10.09
C ASN A 10 -11.92 3.65 -9.04
N ASP A 11 -11.85 2.53 -8.32
CA ASP A 11 -10.77 2.26 -7.35
C ASP A 11 -9.43 2.18 -8.06
N LEU A 12 -9.36 1.47 -9.18
CA LEU A 12 -8.13 1.37 -9.98
C LEU A 12 -7.73 2.72 -10.56
N SER A 13 -8.66 3.46 -11.14
CA SER A 13 -8.40 4.82 -11.66
C SER A 13 -7.94 5.78 -10.57
N THR A 14 -8.47 5.64 -9.36
CA THR A 14 -8.07 6.46 -8.20
C THR A 14 -6.67 6.06 -7.73
N TRP A 15 -6.39 4.76 -7.68
CA TRP A 15 -5.06 4.24 -7.38
C TRP A 15 -4.01 4.80 -8.34
N GLU A 16 -4.23 4.75 -9.65
CA GLU A 16 -3.27 5.27 -10.63
C GLU A 16 -2.91 6.75 -10.40
N ARG A 17 -3.87 7.56 -9.93
CA ARG A 17 -3.63 8.98 -9.62
C ARG A 17 -2.77 9.17 -8.37
N ILE A 18 -2.94 8.31 -7.36
CA ILE A 18 -2.24 8.45 -6.08
C ILE A 18 -0.97 7.60 -6.00
N LYS A 19 -0.81 6.59 -6.86
CA LYS A 19 0.35 5.69 -6.95
C LYS A 19 1.65 6.48 -7.00
N LYS A 20 1.70 7.55 -7.81
CA LYS A 20 2.87 8.44 -7.91
C LYS A 20 3.20 9.14 -6.59
N ALA A 21 2.20 9.52 -5.79
CA ALA A 21 2.43 10.13 -4.49
C ALA A 21 3.06 9.14 -3.51
N PHE A 22 2.56 7.90 -3.49
CA PHE A 22 3.15 6.81 -2.69
C PHE A 22 4.57 6.45 -3.16
N ALA A 23 4.80 6.38 -4.48
CA ALA A 23 6.12 6.12 -5.03
C ALA A 23 7.14 7.22 -4.66
N ASN A 24 6.71 8.49 -4.67
CA ASN A 24 7.55 9.61 -4.27
C ASN A 24 7.84 9.62 -2.75
N ASP A 25 6.85 9.21 -1.93
CA ASP A 25 6.97 9.14 -0.47
C ASP A 25 7.72 7.89 0.01
N TRP A 26 7.97 6.94 -0.89
CA TRP A 26 8.54 5.63 -0.55
C TRP A 26 9.86 5.72 0.21
N GLU A 27 10.78 6.62 -0.19
CA GLU A 27 12.03 6.86 0.53
C GLU A 27 11.81 7.25 2.00
N GLN A 28 10.79 8.07 2.27
CA GLN A 28 10.43 8.47 3.62
C GLN A 28 9.75 7.32 4.38
N THR A 29 8.81 6.62 3.74
CA THR A 29 8.13 5.47 4.32
C THR A 29 9.11 4.38 4.77
N LYS A 30 10.21 4.14 4.02
CA LYS A 30 11.29 3.22 4.44
C LYS A 30 11.96 3.66 5.74
N ALA A 31 12.31 4.93 5.85
CA ALA A 31 12.94 5.49 7.05
C ALA A 31 12.04 5.31 8.28
N ASP A 32 10.73 5.48 8.12
CA ASP A 32 9.74 5.30 9.18
C ASP A 32 9.60 3.83 9.63
N PHE A 33 9.91 2.86 8.77
CA PHE A 33 9.87 1.43 9.11
C PHE A 33 11.16 0.89 9.76
N GLY A 34 12.26 1.64 9.72
CA GLY A 34 13.52 1.34 10.41
C GLY A 34 14.47 0.37 9.68
N SER A 35 15.71 0.29 10.17
CA SER A 35 16.87 -0.30 9.47
C SER A 35 16.78 -1.79 9.12
N ASP A 36 16.02 -2.59 9.89
CA ASP A 36 15.90 -4.03 9.65
C ASP A 36 14.99 -4.35 8.45
N SER A 37 13.99 -3.52 8.20
CA SER A 37 13.19 -3.60 6.97
C SER A 37 13.83 -2.80 5.84
N ALA A 38 14.50 -1.68 6.16
CA ALA A 38 15.19 -0.84 5.17
C ALA A 38 16.31 -1.56 4.41
N ARG A 39 17.03 -2.52 5.03
CA ARG A 39 18.10 -3.29 4.37
C ARG A 39 17.64 -4.12 3.18
N ASP A 40 16.43 -4.67 3.24
CA ASP A 40 15.80 -5.37 2.11
C ASP A 40 15.19 -4.39 1.08
N MET A 41 15.16 -3.10 1.40
CA MET A 41 14.57 -2.02 0.59
C MET A 41 15.63 -1.09 -0.04
N ASP A 42 16.91 -1.23 0.29
CA ASP A 42 17.98 -0.26 -0.02
C ASP A 42 18.79 -0.56 -1.29
N GLN A 43 18.46 -1.62 -2.02
CA GLN A 43 19.23 -2.06 -3.19
C GLN A 43 18.61 -1.54 -4.50
N ASP A 44 18.68 -0.22 -4.73
CA ASP A 44 18.41 0.46 -6.02
C ASP A 44 17.08 1.22 -6.18
N VAL A 45 16.65 1.96 -5.15
CA VAL A 45 15.45 2.84 -5.29
C VAL A 45 15.74 4.20 -5.95
N ASP A 46 17.02 4.56 -6.11
CA ASP A 46 17.46 5.85 -6.69
C ASP A 46 17.00 6.00 -8.17
N ASP A 47 16.61 4.89 -8.83
CA ASP A 47 16.10 4.85 -10.21
C ASP A 47 14.60 4.48 -10.36
N THR A 48 13.92 3.96 -9.32
CA THR A 48 12.53 3.45 -9.35
C THR A 48 11.46 4.50 -9.66
N VAL A 49 11.72 5.77 -9.35
CA VAL A 49 10.82 6.89 -9.73
C VAL A 49 11.03 7.27 -11.21
N LYS A 50 12.16 6.94 -11.83
CA LYS A 50 12.51 7.42 -13.18
C LYS A 50 11.90 6.62 -14.32
N GLN A 51 11.59 5.33 -14.17
CA GLN A 51 10.96 4.52 -15.22
C GLN A 51 10.10 3.41 -14.60
N MET A 52 8.78 3.61 -14.43
CA MET A 52 7.83 2.68 -13.77
C MET A 52 7.60 1.31 -14.49
N ALA A 53 8.61 0.76 -15.16
CA ALA A 53 8.56 -0.50 -15.87
C ALA A 53 9.99 -1.02 -16.12
N GLY A 54 10.59 -1.73 -15.17
CA GLY A 54 11.89 -2.35 -15.43
C GLY A 54 12.59 -3.03 -14.26
N SER A 55 12.16 -4.27 -13.96
CA SER A 55 12.87 -5.31 -13.19
C SER A 55 13.24 -5.00 -11.73
N ASP A 56 12.54 -5.68 -10.81
CA ASP A 56 12.88 -5.85 -9.38
C ASP A 56 12.74 -4.61 -8.47
N ASP A 57 11.74 -3.76 -8.73
CA ASP A 57 11.45 -2.62 -7.84
C ASP A 57 10.72 -3.05 -6.55
N ALA A 58 11.34 -2.75 -5.40
CA ALA A 58 10.77 -3.00 -4.08
C ALA A 58 9.38 -2.36 -3.87
N PHE A 59 9.11 -1.24 -4.56
CA PHE A 59 7.78 -0.61 -4.55
C PHE A 59 6.74 -1.43 -5.33
N GLU A 60 7.05 -1.94 -6.52
CA GLU A 60 6.12 -2.78 -7.30
C GLU A 60 5.75 -4.07 -6.53
N ASN A 61 6.73 -4.66 -5.84
CA ASN A 61 6.53 -5.80 -4.95
C ASN A 61 5.58 -5.50 -3.77
N ARG A 62 5.44 -4.22 -3.38
CA ARG A 62 4.56 -3.77 -2.29
C ARG A 62 3.36 -2.96 -2.78
N GLU A 63 3.24 -2.73 -4.09
CA GLU A 63 2.21 -1.90 -4.70
C GLU A 63 0.82 -2.45 -4.37
N GLN A 64 0.67 -3.78 -4.41
CA GLN A 64 -0.57 -4.46 -4.04
C GLN A 64 -1.00 -4.10 -2.60
N ALA A 65 -0.05 -4.06 -1.66
CA ALA A 65 -0.31 -3.76 -0.26
C ALA A 65 -0.74 -2.30 -0.07
N PHE A 66 -0.02 -1.36 -0.72
CA PHE A 66 -0.36 0.06 -0.68
C PHE A 66 -1.72 0.34 -1.32
N ARG A 67 -1.97 -0.20 -2.51
CA ARG A 67 -3.26 -0.09 -3.20
C ARG A 67 -4.39 -0.63 -2.32
N PHE A 68 -4.20 -1.82 -1.77
CA PHE A 68 -5.22 -2.45 -0.96
C PHE A 68 -5.55 -1.62 0.29
N GLY A 69 -4.55 -1.13 1.01
CA GLY A 69 -4.76 -0.31 2.20
C GLY A 69 -5.41 1.05 1.90
N TYR A 70 -5.01 1.71 0.81
CA TYR A 70 -5.63 2.99 0.41
C TYR A 70 -7.09 2.81 -0.02
N ILE A 71 -7.41 1.77 -0.79
CA ILE A 71 -8.80 1.47 -1.17
C ILE A 71 -9.62 1.00 0.03
N ALA A 72 -9.01 0.26 0.96
CA ALA A 72 -9.66 -0.07 2.24
C ALA A 72 -10.00 1.18 3.04
N GLN A 73 -9.16 2.21 3.04
CA GLN A 73 -9.45 3.50 3.68
C GLN A 73 -10.69 4.14 3.05
N GLN A 74 -10.76 4.21 1.72
CA GLN A 74 -11.92 4.79 1.03
C GLN A 74 -13.23 4.07 1.35
N ARG A 75 -13.17 2.75 1.60
CA ARG A 75 -14.35 1.92 1.88
C ARG A 75 -14.77 1.92 3.34
N TYR A 76 -13.79 1.82 4.23
CA TYR A 76 -14.04 1.50 5.63
C TYR A 76 -13.79 2.69 6.56
N ALA A 77 -13.18 3.80 6.12
CA ALA A 77 -12.85 4.91 7.02
C ALA A 77 -14.09 5.59 7.66
N SER A 78 -15.27 5.45 7.06
CA SER A 78 -16.52 5.93 7.66
C SER A 78 -16.89 5.15 8.94
N ASP A 79 -16.70 3.83 8.94
CA ASP A 79 -17.01 2.95 10.06
C ASP A 79 -15.81 2.69 10.97
N HIS A 80 -14.61 2.76 10.40
CA HIS A 80 -13.31 2.53 11.04
C HIS A 80 -12.38 3.73 10.80
N PRO A 81 -12.59 4.88 11.48
CA PRO A 81 -11.79 6.09 11.24
C PRO A 81 -10.29 5.91 11.53
N GLN A 82 -9.96 4.88 12.30
CA GLN A 82 -8.62 4.48 12.68
C GLN A 82 -8.52 2.96 12.56
N TRP A 83 -7.28 2.47 12.41
CA TRP A 83 -7.00 1.04 12.40
C TRP A 83 -7.41 0.40 13.74
N ASN A 84 -8.18 -0.68 13.68
CA ASN A 84 -8.60 -1.45 14.84
C ASN A 84 -8.61 -2.96 14.52
N ASP A 85 -8.77 -3.80 15.54
CA ASP A 85 -8.67 -5.26 15.41
C ASP A 85 -9.75 -5.84 14.49
N ASP A 86 -10.94 -5.25 14.47
CA ASP A 86 -12.03 -5.67 13.59
C ASP A 86 -11.71 -5.40 12.11
N LEU A 87 -11.15 -4.23 11.82
CA LEU A 87 -10.65 -3.88 10.48
C LEU A 87 -9.50 -4.80 10.08
N ASP A 88 -8.54 -5.02 10.98
CA ASP A 88 -7.38 -5.90 10.76
C ASP A 88 -7.81 -7.32 10.35
N ALA A 89 -8.69 -7.93 11.15
CA ALA A 89 -9.21 -9.27 10.92
C ALA A 89 -10.03 -9.38 9.62
N ARG A 90 -10.71 -8.30 9.23
CA ARG A 90 -11.43 -8.22 7.95
C ARG A 90 -10.45 -8.15 6.78
N LEU A 91 -9.52 -7.21 6.82
CA LEU A 91 -8.53 -6.98 5.76
C LEU A 91 -7.65 -8.21 5.54
N ARG A 92 -7.32 -8.96 6.60
CA ARG A 92 -6.62 -10.25 6.50
C ARG A 92 -7.34 -11.28 5.62
N LYS A 93 -8.68 -11.30 5.65
CA LYS A 93 -9.49 -12.25 4.87
C LYS A 93 -9.67 -11.79 3.42
N GLU A 94 -9.67 -10.49 3.20
CA GLU A 94 -9.92 -9.86 1.91
C GLU A 94 -8.64 -9.74 1.06
N TYR A 95 -7.47 -9.64 1.71
CA TYR A 95 -6.20 -9.48 1.01
C TYR A 95 -5.76 -10.73 0.24
N ASP A 96 -5.31 -10.54 -0.99
CA ASP A 96 -4.94 -11.66 -1.85
C ASP A 96 -3.52 -12.19 -1.63
N GLY A 97 -2.61 -11.33 -1.18
CA GLY A 97 -1.21 -11.68 -0.93
C GLY A 97 -0.94 -12.21 0.48
N ASN A 98 0.33 -12.20 0.86
CA ASN A 98 0.76 -12.57 2.21
C ASN A 98 0.45 -11.41 3.18
N TYR A 99 -0.74 -11.41 3.76
CA TYR A 99 -1.18 -10.35 4.66
C TYR A 99 -0.22 -10.12 5.82
N ASP A 100 0.34 -11.17 6.42
CA ASP A 100 1.26 -11.02 7.56
C ASP A 100 2.53 -10.26 7.20
N ALA A 101 3.09 -10.52 6.02
CA ALA A 101 4.25 -9.81 5.51
C ALA A 101 3.90 -8.38 5.10
N ASP A 102 2.70 -8.17 4.57
CA ASP A 102 2.29 -6.89 3.98
C ASP A 102 1.53 -5.96 4.93
N ARG A 103 1.12 -6.45 6.11
CA ARG A 103 0.23 -5.78 7.06
C ARG A 103 0.66 -4.34 7.38
N ARG A 104 1.96 -4.13 7.60
CA ARG A 104 2.49 -2.79 7.96
C ARG A 104 2.32 -1.78 6.82
N TYR A 105 2.51 -2.21 5.57
CA TYR A 105 2.30 -1.35 4.40
C TYR A 105 0.82 -1.07 4.16
N ILE A 106 -0.04 -2.09 4.33
CA ILE A 106 -1.50 -1.95 4.27
C ILE A 106 -1.96 -0.93 5.32
N GLN A 107 -1.47 -1.05 6.56
CA GLN A 107 -1.81 -0.13 7.65
C GLN A 107 -1.33 1.29 7.39
N HIS A 108 -0.10 1.45 6.88
CA HIS A 108 0.42 2.76 6.50
C HIS A 108 -0.45 3.42 5.41
N ALA A 109 -0.76 2.68 4.34
CA ALA A 109 -1.61 3.18 3.25
C ALA A 109 -3.03 3.50 3.72
N TYR A 110 -3.56 2.76 4.69
CA TYR A 110 -4.85 3.04 5.30
C TYR A 110 -4.86 4.36 6.08
N GLY A 111 -3.73 4.71 6.70
CA GLY A 111 -3.55 5.98 7.40
C GLY A 111 -3.29 7.16 6.47
N TYR A 112 -2.98 6.91 5.20
CA TYR A 112 -2.57 7.93 4.25
C TYR A 112 -3.70 8.93 3.99
N ARG A 113 -3.40 10.21 4.20
CA ARG A 113 -4.30 11.32 3.86
C ARG A 113 -3.57 12.24 2.90
N PRO A 114 -4.00 12.34 1.63
CA PRO A 114 -3.39 13.31 0.72
C PRO A 114 -3.56 14.70 1.33
N ARG A 115 -2.46 15.44 1.45
CA ARG A 115 -2.52 16.86 1.82
C ARG A 115 -3.30 17.60 0.73
N SER A 116 -4.40 18.24 1.12
CA SER A 116 -5.20 19.15 0.29
C SER A 116 -4.47 20.45 -0.01
#